data_AF-A0A1L6HT24-F1
#
_entry.id   AF-A0A1L6HT24-F1
#
_cell.length_a   1.000
_cell.length_b   1.000
_cell.length_c   1.000
_cell.angle_alpha   90.00
_cell.angle_beta   90.00
_cell.angle_gamma   90.00
#
_symmetry.space_group_name_H-M   'P 1'
#
loop_
_entity.id
_entity.type
_entity.pdbx_description
1 polymer ?
#
loop_
_entity_poly.entity_id
_entity_poly.type
_entity_poly.pdbx_seq_one_letter_code
_entity_poly.pdbx_strand_id
1 'polypeptide(L)' 'MADIFLKIVGIAGESQDALHRGEIEIDSWRWKMSQPSSMMSGSGGVVARVVIDLSAKALLLR' A
#
# COMPACT_ATOMS: atom_id res chain seq x y z
N MET A 1 -10.70 3.53 16.93
CA MET A 1 -9.60 3.12 16.03
C MET A 1 -10.13 2.00 15.16
N ALA A 2 -9.70 1.87 13.92
CA ALA A 2 -10.03 0.71 13.08
C ALA A 2 -8.83 -0.24 13.09
N ASP A 3 -9.10 -1.54 13.16
CA ASP A 3 -8.08 -2.58 13.07
C ASP A 3 -7.82 -2.88 11.58
N ILE A 4 -6.54 -3.02 11.22
CA ILE A 4 -6.13 -3.13 9.83
C ILE A 4 -5.20 -4.33 9.69
N PHE A 5 -5.55 -5.21 8.75
CA PHE A 5 -4.82 -6.43 8.46
C PHE A 5 -4.34 -6.45 7.01
N LEU A 6 -3.13 -6.94 6.79
CA LEU A 6 -2.48 -7.07 5.50
C LEU A 6 -2.12 -8.53 5.23
N LYS A 7 -2.72 -9.09 4.18
CA LYS A 7 -2.40 -10.41 3.67
C LYS A 7 -1.49 -10.31 2.45
N ILE A 8 -0.29 -10.87 2.55
CA ILE A 8 0.64 -11.02 1.42
C ILE A 8 0.81 -12.51 1.14
N VAL A 9 0.51 -12.93 -0.09
CA VAL A 9 0.62 -14.35 -0.47
C VAL A 9 2.07 -14.81 -0.29
N GLY A 10 2.26 -15.90 0.47
CA GLY A 10 3.58 -16.46 0.77
C GLY A 10 4.30 -15.83 1.96
N ILE A 11 3.74 -14.81 2.61
CA ILE A 11 4.28 -14.22 3.84
C ILE A 11 3.26 -14.41 4.97
N ALA A 12 3.66 -15.10 6.02
CA ALA A 12 2.85 -15.26 7.22
C ALA A 12 3.06 -14.06 8.18
N GLY A 13 1.96 -13.60 8.78
CA GLY A 13 1.98 -12.64 9.89
C GLY A 13 1.64 -13.31 11.22
N GLU A 14 1.52 -12.49 12.26
CA GLU A 14 1.38 -12.94 13.66
C GLU A 14 -0.01 -12.63 14.25
N SER A 15 -0.94 -12.11 13.45
CA SER A 15 -2.28 -11.77 13.93
C SER A 15 -2.98 -13.00 14.51
N GLN A 16 -3.51 -12.84 15.72
CA GLN A 16 -4.32 -13.85 16.42
C GLN A 16 -5.83 -13.61 16.27
N ASP A 17 -6.22 -12.56 15.52
CA ASP A 17 -7.62 -12.25 15.27
C ASP A 17 -8.36 -13.46 14.66
N ALA A 18 -9.59 -13.68 15.07
CA ALA A 18 -10.35 -14.87 14.67
C ALA A 18 -10.66 -14.90 13.16
N LEU A 19 -10.82 -13.73 12.54
CA LEU A 19 -11.15 -13.58 11.13
C LEU A 19 -9.91 -13.33 10.26
N HIS A 20 -8.84 -12.77 10.85
CA HIS A 20 -7.60 -12.40 10.17
C HIS A 20 -6.37 -13.16 10.69
N ARG A 21 -6.55 -14.42 11.12
CA ARG A 21 -5.47 -15.21 11.70
C ARG A 21 -4.30 -15.42 10.73
N GLY A 22 -3.09 -15.16 11.20
CA GLY A 22 -1.87 -15.30 10.41
C GLY A 22 -1.65 -14.22 9.36
N GLU A 23 -2.48 -13.17 9.34
CA GLU A 23 -2.23 -11.95 8.58
C GLU A 23 -1.30 -11.00 9.36
N ILE A 24 -0.77 -9.99 8.69
CA ILE A 24 0.07 -8.97 9.30
C ILE A 24 -0.83 -7.87 9.83
N GLU A 25 -0.83 -7.66 11.14
CA GLU A 25 -1.50 -6.51 11.75
C GLU A 25 -0.65 -5.25 11.52
N ILE A 26 -1.28 -4.17 11.05
CA ILE A 26 -0.58 -2.92 10.72
C ILE A 26 -1.16 -1.74 11.50
N ASP A 27 -0.27 -0.92 12.04
CA ASP A 27 -0.60 0.29 12.80
C ASP A 27 -1.03 1.44 11.88
N SER A 28 -0.36 1.53 10.72
CA SER A 28 -0.64 2.57 9.74
C SER A 28 -0.21 2.17 8.35
N TRP A 29 -0.87 2.76 7.35
CA TRP A 29 -0.51 2.63 5.94
C TRP A 29 -0.69 3.95 5.20
N ARG A 30 -0.03 4.07 4.05
CA ARG A 30 -0.16 5.20 3.14
C ARG A 30 -0.01 4.74 1.70
N TRP A 31 -0.89 5.25 0.84
CA TRP A 31 -0.74 5.19 -0.62
C TRP A 31 -0.49 6.57 -1.20
N LYS A 32 0.39 6.63 -2.19
CA LYS A 32 0.70 7.84 -2.96
C LYS A 32 0.67 7.51 -4.44
N MET A 33 0.06 8.38 -5.22
CA MET A 33 0.13 8.33 -6.68
C MET A 33 0.82 9.61 -7.16
N SER A 34 1.77 9.48 -8.08
CA SER A 34 2.43 10.63 -8.71
C SER A 34 2.54 10.43 -10.21
N GLN A 35 2.13 11.44 -10.97
CA GLN A 35 2.26 11.46 -12.43
C GLN A 35 3.33 12.50 -12.79
N PRO A 36 4.58 12.10 -13.09
CA PRO A 36 5.64 13.05 -13.39
C PRO A 36 5.53 13.73 -14.77
N SER A 37 4.42 13.59 -15.52
CA SER A 37 4.30 14.22 -16.84
C SER A 37 3.99 15.71 -16.74
N SER A 38 4.82 16.51 -17.41
CA SER A 38 4.50 17.89 -17.76
C SER A 38 3.50 17.88 -18.93
N MET A 39 2.34 18.51 -18.75
CA MET A 39 1.47 18.84 -19.87
C MET A 39 2.15 19.94 -20.70
N MET A 40 3.03 19.57 -21.62
CA MET A 40 3.43 20.50 -22.68
C MET A 40 2.36 20.40 -23.78
N SER A 41 1.52 21.44 -23.87
CA SER A 41 0.46 21.57 -24.86
C SER A 41 1.07 21.81 -26.25
N GLY A 42 1.47 20.74 -26.93
CA GLY A 42 1.85 20.72 -28.33
C GLY A 42 1.25 19.48 -28.99
N SER A 43 1.00 19.51 -30.29
CA SER A 43 0.22 18.53 -31.05
C SER A 43 0.79 17.10 -31.14
N GLY A 44 1.74 16.72 -30.28
CA GLY A 44 2.29 15.37 -30.14
C GLY A 44 1.82 14.74 -28.83
N GLY A 45 1.16 13.58 -28.90
CA GLY A 45 0.59 12.90 -27.73
C GLY A 45 1.60 12.68 -26.60
N VAL A 46 1.17 12.95 -25.36
CA VAL A 46 1.99 12.76 -24.16
C VAL A 46 1.72 11.36 -23.60
N VAL A 47 2.76 10.53 -23.50
CA VAL A 47 2.64 9.26 -22.76
C VAL A 47 2.60 9.58 -21.27
N ALA A 48 1.43 9.44 -20.66
CA ALA A 48 1.27 9.59 -19.21
C ALA A 48 1.70 8.29 -18.51
N ARG A 49 2.60 8.41 -17.54
CA ARG A 49 2.97 7.33 -16.62
C ARG A 49 2.59 7.76 -15.20
N VAL A 50 1.90 6.90 -14.48
CA VAL A 50 1.62 7.08 -13.04
C VAL A 50 2.50 6.12 -12.26
N VAL A 51 3.14 6.63 -11.20
CA VAL A 51 3.87 5.85 -10.21
C VAL A 51 3.00 5.76 -8.96
N ILE A 52 2.83 4.55 -8.43
CA ILE A 52 2.04 4.26 -7.24
C ILE A 52 2.95 3.64 -6.20
N ASP A 53 3.00 4.25 -5.02
CA ASP A 53 3.78 3.78 -3.88
C ASP A 53 2.85 3.38 -2.72
N LEU A 54 3.15 2.21 -2.13
CA LEU A 54 2.51 1.72 -0.91
C LEU A 54 3.56 1.54 0.20
N SER A 55 3.28 2.15 1.35
CA SER A 55 4.03 1.92 2.58
C SER A 55 3.07 1.53 3.70
N ALA A 56 3.44 0.51 4.47
CA ALA A 56 2.71 0.04 5.64
C ALA A 56 3.70 -0.21 6.78
N LYS A 57 3.26 0.03 8.02
CA LYS A 57 4.03 -0.20 9.23
C LYS A 57 3.36 -1.31 10.02
N ALA A 58 4.05 -2.45 10.12
CA ALA A 58 3.60 -3.58 10.92
C ALA A 58 3.64 -3.25 12.42
N LEU A 59 2.66 -3.76 13.15
CA LEU A 59 2.67 -3.79 14.59
C LEU A 59 3.42 -5.06 15.01
N LEU A 60 4.63 -4.91 15.58
CA LEU A 60 5.34 -6.01 16.19
C LEU A 60 4.83 -6.18 17.63
N LEU A 61 4.20 -7.31 17.91
CA LEU A 61 3.86 -7.70 19.27
C LEU A 61 5.18 -8.05 20.00
N ARG A 62 5.44 -7.43 21.15
CA ARG A 62 6.60 -7.76 22.00
C ARG A 62 6.35 -9.01 22.83
#